data_AF-A0A970B0K0-F1
#
_entry.id   AF-A0A970B0K0-F1
#
_cell.length_a   1.000
_cell.length_b   1.000
_cell.length_c   1.000
_cell.angle_alpha   90.00
_cell.angle_beta   90.00
_cell.angle_gamma   90.00
#
_symmetry.space_group_name_H-M   'P 1'
#
loop_
_entity.id
_entity.type
_entity.pdbx_description
1 polymer ?
#
loop_
_entity_poly.entity_id
_entity_poly.type
_entity_poly.pdbx_seq_one_letter_code
_entity_poly.pdbx_strand_id
1 'polypeptide(L)'
;MAITENFKIQNITKNFFVSTSNFFQPVFDCYLANSKSEIRKAQKLRYKIFFNERNGKRIFNLSSFKRDADKFDKYSDHIIVTFKASRFSKTKIVGTYRLL
;
A
#
# COMPACT_ATOMS: atom_id res chain seq x y z
N MET A 1 -43.65 27.34 -43.00
CA MET A 1 -44.19 26.27 -42.13
C MET A 1 -42.99 25.45 -41.69
N ALA A 2 -42.25 25.95 -40.69
CA ALA A 2 -42.35 25.58 -39.28
C ALA A 2 -42.09 24.08 -39.11
N ILE A 3 -41.11 23.61 -38.34
CA ILE A 3 -40.97 23.88 -36.90
C ILE A 3 -39.51 23.61 -36.47
N THR A 4 -38.97 24.54 -35.71
CA THR A 4 -37.85 24.40 -34.76
C THR A 4 -38.20 23.38 -33.68
N GLU A 5 -37.46 22.29 -33.51
CA GLU A 5 -37.59 21.45 -32.30
C GLU A 5 -36.22 21.10 -31.69
N ASN A 6 -35.78 22.03 -30.84
CA ASN A 6 -35.35 21.78 -29.46
C ASN A 6 -34.78 20.37 -29.15
N PHE A 7 -33.46 20.24 -29.23
CA PHE A 7 -32.75 19.23 -28.45
C PHE A 7 -32.96 19.51 -26.96
N LYS A 8 -33.93 18.83 -26.35
CA LYS A 8 -34.15 18.78 -24.90
C LYS A 8 -32.86 18.30 -24.23
N ILE A 9 -32.20 19.20 -23.50
CA ILE A 9 -31.18 18.86 -22.51
C ILE A 9 -31.89 18.02 -21.45
N GLN A 10 -31.77 16.71 -21.52
CA GLN A 10 -32.20 15.83 -20.45
C GLN A 10 -31.12 15.85 -19.37
N ASN A 11 -31.35 16.66 -18.34
CA ASN A 11 -30.59 16.63 -17.09
C ASN A 11 -30.82 15.27 -16.42
N ILE A 12 -29.94 14.31 -16.72
CA ILE A 12 -29.87 13.04 -15.99
C ILE A 12 -29.24 13.37 -14.63
N THR A 13 -30.07 13.60 -13.63
CA THR A 13 -29.65 13.56 -12.22
C THR A 13 -29.23 12.12 -11.94
N LYS A 14 -27.94 11.81 -12.13
CA LYS A 14 -27.35 10.57 -11.62
C LYS A 14 -27.50 10.62 -10.10
N ASN A 15 -28.56 10.02 -9.58
CA ASN A 15 -28.68 9.72 -8.16
C ASN A 15 -27.52 8.79 -7.82
N PHE A 16 -26.46 9.39 -7.31
CA PHE A 16 -25.24 8.68 -6.95
C PHE A 16 -25.50 8.00 -5.62
N PHE A 17 -25.98 6.75 -5.68
CA PHE A 17 -26.14 5.91 -4.50
C PHE A 17 -24.74 5.55 -3.97
N VAL A 18 -24.22 6.38 -3.08
CA VAL A 18 -22.99 6.06 -2.34
C VAL A 18 -23.36 5.05 -1.26
N SER A 19 -23.09 3.77 -1.50
CA SER A 19 -23.18 2.75 -0.44
C SER A 19 -22.10 3.03 0.61
N THR A 20 -22.51 3.61 1.75
CA THR A 20 -21.59 4.00 2.84
C THR A 20 -21.06 2.82 3.64
N SER A 21 -21.60 1.61 3.45
CA SER A 21 -21.33 0.44 4.29
C SER A 21 -19.85 0.02 4.31
N ASN A 22 -19.14 0.16 3.18
CA ASN A 22 -17.76 -0.32 3.06
C ASN A 22 -16.71 0.79 3.24
N PHE A 23 -17.11 2.03 3.55
CA PHE A 23 -16.16 3.13 3.65
C PHE A 23 -15.22 3.00 4.86
N PHE A 24 -15.69 2.39 5.94
CA PHE A 24 -14.96 2.24 7.20
C PHE A 24 -14.47 0.81 7.47
N GLN A 25 -14.62 -0.08 6.49
CA GLN A 25 -14.15 -1.45 6.65
C GLN A 25 -12.62 -1.52 6.45
N PRO A 26 -11.87 -2.14 7.38
CA PRO A 26 -10.45 -2.36 7.19
C PRO A 26 -10.20 -3.38 6.08
N VAL A 27 -9.23 -3.10 5.23
CA VAL A 27 -8.82 -3.96 4.12
C VAL A 27 -7.35 -4.32 4.25
N PHE A 28 -7.05 -5.60 4.06
CA PHE A 28 -5.70 -6.10 3.85
C PHE A 28 -5.55 -6.51 2.39
N ASP A 29 -4.44 -6.10 1.79
CA ASP A 29 -4.05 -6.48 0.44
C ASP A 29 -2.61 -6.98 0.43
N CYS A 30 -2.28 -7.86 -0.51
CA CYS A 30 -0.92 -8.32 -0.75
C CYS A 30 -0.58 -8.30 -2.24
N TYR A 31 0.67 -7.95 -2.55
CA TYR A 31 1.15 -7.88 -3.93
C TYR A 31 2.68 -8.02 -3.98
N LEU A 32 3.21 -8.34 -5.17
CA LEU A 32 4.65 -8.36 -5.42
C LEU A 32 5.18 -6.94 -5.67
N ALA A 33 6.28 -6.59 -5.04
CA ALA A 33 6.91 -5.28 -5.20
C ALA A 33 7.37 -5.08 -6.65
N ASN A 34 6.83 -4.05 -7.31
CA ASN A 34 7.13 -3.77 -8.71
C ASN A 34 8.20 -2.69 -8.87
N SER A 35 8.62 -2.06 -7.77
CA SER A 35 9.60 -0.98 -7.80
C SER A 35 10.68 -1.11 -6.72
N LYS A 36 11.88 -0.60 -7.04
CA LYS A 36 12.97 -0.43 -6.06
C LYS A 36 12.56 0.44 -4.86
N SER A 37 11.56 1.30 -5.01
CA SER A 37 11.07 2.15 -3.92
C SER A 37 10.32 1.32 -2.87
N GLU A 38 9.55 0.31 -3.31
CA GLU A 38 8.78 -0.58 -2.45
C GLU A 38 9.69 -1.59 -1.75
N ILE A 39 10.66 -2.14 -2.49
CA ILE A 39 11.69 -3.00 -1.90
C ILE A 39 12.42 -2.25 -0.76
N ARG A 40 12.78 -0.97 -0.96
CA ARG A 40 13.36 -0.14 0.12
C ARG A 40 12.43 0.02 1.33
N LYS A 41 11.12 0.14 1.12
CA LYS A 41 10.14 0.22 2.23
C LYS A 41 10.06 -1.12 2.97
N ALA A 42 10.08 -2.25 2.26
CA ALA A 42 10.16 -3.58 2.85
C ALA A 42 11.44 -3.79 3.65
N GLN A 43 12.61 -3.45 3.11
CA GLN A 43 13.90 -3.50 3.82
C GLN A 43 13.88 -2.66 5.10
N LYS A 44 13.24 -1.49 5.07
CA LYS A 44 13.07 -0.63 6.24
C LYS A 44 12.14 -1.26 7.27
N LEU A 45 11.07 -1.91 6.85
CA LEU A 45 10.16 -2.63 7.74
C LEU A 45 10.86 -3.83 8.39
N ARG A 46 11.59 -4.65 7.62
CA ARG A 46 12.43 -5.74 8.12
C ARG A 46 13.42 -5.24 9.15
N TYR A 47 14.17 -4.17 8.83
CA TYR A 47 15.08 -3.55 9.78
C TYR A 47 14.35 -3.13 11.05
N LYS A 48 13.18 -2.48 10.96
CA LYS A 48 12.41 -2.06 12.13
C LYS A 48 11.96 -3.25 12.98
N ILE A 49 11.46 -4.32 12.38
CA ILE A 49 11.00 -5.53 13.09
C ILE A 49 12.18 -6.20 13.76
N PHE A 50 13.27 -6.49 13.03
CA PHE A 50 14.45 -7.13 13.61
C PHE A 50 15.16 -6.24 14.64
N PHE A 51 15.19 -4.93 14.45
CA PHE A 51 15.76 -4.01 15.43
C PHE A 51 14.87 -3.90 16.67
N ASN A 52 13.55 -3.78 16.53
CA ASN A 52 12.65 -3.61 17.66
C ASN A 52 12.39 -4.91 18.43
N GLU A 53 12.26 -6.05 17.73
CA GLU A 53 11.94 -7.34 18.37
C GLU A 53 13.18 -8.06 18.92
N ARG A 54 14.37 -7.82 18.34
CA ARG A 54 15.59 -8.58 18.68
C ARG A 54 16.53 -7.82 19.62
N ASN A 55 16.36 -6.51 19.82
CA ASN A 55 17.26 -5.68 20.64
C ASN A 55 16.79 -5.49 22.09
N GLY A 56 16.47 -6.58 22.78
CA GLY A 56 16.63 -6.59 24.23
C GLY A 56 18.11 -6.45 24.64
N LYS A 57 19.06 -6.90 23.79
CA LYS A 57 20.50 -6.91 24.07
C LYS A 57 21.32 -7.00 22.78
N ARG A 58 21.68 -5.87 22.16
CA ARG A 58 22.95 -5.68 21.42
C ARG A 58 22.98 -4.29 20.77
N ILE A 59 23.60 -3.37 21.50
CA ILE A 59 24.39 -2.29 20.94
C ILE A 59 25.41 -2.99 20.04
N PHE A 60 25.38 -2.87 18.71
CA PHE A 60 26.57 -2.88 17.85
C PHE A 60 26.18 -2.53 16.40
N ASN A 61 26.74 -1.41 15.97
CA ASN A 61 27.00 -0.96 14.60
C ASN A 61 25.78 -0.81 13.69
N LEU A 62 25.14 0.35 13.83
CA LEU A 62 24.28 0.95 12.83
C LEU A 62 24.99 0.94 11.46
N SER A 63 24.60 0.01 10.60
CA SER A 63 24.68 0.23 9.16
C SER A 63 23.99 1.58 8.90
N SER A 64 24.75 2.57 8.42
CA SER A 64 24.34 3.98 8.29
C SER A 64 23.05 4.22 7.48
N PHE A 65 22.47 3.18 6.87
CA PHE A 65 21.30 3.25 6.02
C PHE A 65 19.99 2.75 6.65
N LYS A 66 19.97 2.24 7.91
CA LYS A 66 18.76 1.72 8.59
C LYS A 66 17.92 0.80 7.69
N ARG A 67 18.58 -0.06 6.91
CA ARG A 67 17.97 -0.97 5.94
C ARG A 67 18.67 -2.32 6.00
N ASP A 68 17.88 -3.38 5.98
CA ASP A 68 18.34 -4.76 5.81
C ASP A 68 18.38 -5.08 4.31
N ALA A 69 19.40 -4.54 3.62
CA ALA A 69 19.61 -4.77 2.20
C ALA A 69 20.67 -5.86 2.00
N ASP A 70 20.35 -6.90 1.25
CA ASP A 70 21.28 -8.00 0.97
C ASP A 70 21.48 -8.23 -0.54
N LYS A 71 22.44 -9.11 -0.89
CA LYS A 71 22.74 -9.45 -2.29
C LYS A 71 21.63 -10.27 -2.96
N PHE A 72 20.77 -10.89 -2.17
CA PHE A 72 19.69 -11.76 -2.64
C PHE A 72 18.45 -10.96 -3.03
N ASP A 73 18.28 -9.73 -2.53
CA ASP A 73 17.18 -8.82 -2.90
C ASP A 73 17.12 -8.54 -4.42
N LYS A 74 18.20 -8.77 -5.18
CA LYS A 74 18.18 -8.66 -6.65
C LYS A 74 17.49 -9.86 -7.33
N TYR A 75 17.52 -11.02 -6.68
CA TYR A 75 17.04 -12.30 -7.21
C TYR A 75 15.74 -12.74 -6.57
N SER A 76 15.26 -12.00 -5.56
CA SER A 76 14.09 -12.37 -4.79
C SER A 76 12.90 -11.52 -5.17
N ASP A 77 11.73 -12.15 -5.28
CA ASP A 77 10.49 -11.42 -5.28
C ASP A 77 10.12 -11.01 -3.86
N HIS A 78 9.62 -9.79 -3.71
CA HIS A 78 9.24 -9.24 -2.40
C HIS A 78 7.72 -9.13 -2.33
N ILE A 79 7.09 -9.96 -1.49
CA ILE A 79 5.69 -9.76 -1.14
C ILE A 79 5.60 -8.57 -0.19
N ILE A 80 4.68 -7.66 -0.49
CA ILE A 80 4.27 -6.54 0.35
C ILE A 80 2.87 -6.82 0.85
N VAL A 81 2.67 -6.66 2.17
CA VAL A 81 1.35 -6.71 2.79
C VAL A 81 0.99 -5.31 3.25
N THR A 82 -0.14 -4.81 2.74
CA THR A 82 -0.68 -3.51 3.09
C THR A 82 -1.95 -3.63 3.90
N PHE A 83 -2.16 -2.64 4.77
CA PHE A 83 -3.36 -2.45 5.54
C PHE A 83 -3.91 -1.05 5.32
N LYS A 84 -5.22 -0.96 5.18
CA LYS A 84 -5.94 0.30 5.04
C LYS A 84 -7.17 0.26 5.94
N ALA A 85 -7.21 1.08 6.98
CA ALA A 85 -8.27 1.07 7.99
C ALA A 85 -9.64 1.52 7.46
N SER A 86 -9.66 2.38 6.45
CA SER A 86 -10.86 2.90 5.80
C SER A 86 -10.50 3.41 4.41
N ARG A 87 -11.48 3.63 3.53
CA ARG A 87 -11.25 4.12 2.16
C ARG A 87 -10.43 5.42 2.10
N PHE A 88 -10.56 6.28 3.12
CA PHE A 88 -9.85 7.56 3.21
C PHE A 88 -8.55 7.49 4.03
N SER A 89 -8.27 6.37 4.68
CA SER A 89 -7.03 6.19 5.44
C SER A 89 -5.82 6.01 4.53
N LYS A 90 -4.66 6.44 5.01
CA LYS A 90 -3.38 6.14 4.34
C LYS A 90 -3.12 4.64 4.38
N THR A 91 -2.72 4.08 3.24
CA THR A 91 -2.24 2.70 3.15
C THR A 91 -0.92 2.56 3.91
N LYS A 92 -0.86 1.58 4.81
CA LYS A 92 0.35 1.27 5.58
C LYS A 92 0.89 -0.08 5.14
N ILE A 93 2.20 -0.19 4.98
CA ILE A 93 2.84 -1.49 4.82
C ILE A 93 2.99 -2.09 6.21
N VAL A 94 2.38 -3.25 6.42
CA VAL A 94 2.32 -3.93 7.73
C VAL A 94 3.10 -5.23 7.74
N GLY A 95 3.45 -5.77 6.57
CA GLY A 95 4.25 -6.98 6.46
C GLY A 95 5.02 -7.03 5.16
N THR A 96 6.05 -7.87 5.15
CA THR A 96 6.78 -8.22 3.93
C THR A 96 7.33 -9.63 4.04
N TYR A 97 7.39 -10.33 2.92
CA TYR A 97 7.99 -11.66 2.82
C TYR A 97 8.87 -11.74 1.57
N ARG A 98 9.86 -12.62 1.59
CA ARG A 98 10.78 -12.84 0.47
C ARG A 98 10.51 -14.21 -0.14
N LEU A 99 10.36 -14.24 -1.45
CA LEU A 99 10.32 -15.46 -2.25
C LEU A 99 11.68 -15.62 -2.91
N LEU A 100 12.29 -16.79 -2.74
CA LEU A 100 13.58 -17.18 -3.30
C LEU A 100 13.39 -18.33 -4.29
#